data_AF-A0A3M0CGG7-F1
#
_entry.id   AF-A0A3M0CGG7-F1
#
_cell.length_a   1.000
_cell.length_b   1.000
_cell.length_c   1.000
_cell.angle_alpha   90.00
_cell.angle_beta   90.00
_cell.angle_gamma   90.00
#
_symmetry.space_group_name_H-M   'P 1'
#
loop_
_entity.id
_entity.type
_entity.pdbx_description
1 polymer ?
#
loop_
_entity_poly.entity_id
_entity_poly.type
_entity_poly.pdbx_seq_one_letter_code
_entity_poly.pdbx_strand_id
1 'polypeptide(L)'
;MTDFKRFHIVTGFAVLLVSVGMMGLLPVRAQRMSTPAERAILLDASSGDVLFEKDADDPFPPASMSKLMTVYLAFEAIKSQEMSLSDEVAVSDDAWRDWNNRGSTMFLRAGDVVTVADLLRGIIVLSGNDACVVLAEHMAGSHGLFVEWMNAKAIEIGLTGSRFENANGWPAEGHVMTARDLAALSLKLATDFPDLYPMFGEREYLYKDFRSNRFNRNPLLGRFPGADGLKTGHTEESGYGLAASAERDGRRLVLVVGGLSSQSERMRESQRLMQYGFRNFQHYPLFRAGETIDYAEVWLGGAATVPLILGEDLGLTLSRRQRAQMEVTLSYLNPLPAPIAEGDVIGELTVTMPDRTALSLPVLAGGGVEKVSGFGRIGAALEYLLFGSAGKGPQN
;
A
#
# COMPACT_ATOMS: atom_id res chain seq x y z
N MET A 1 29.35 26.94 17.85
CA MET A 1 29.71 25.78 16.99
C MET A 1 28.68 24.72 17.29
N THR A 2 27.68 24.60 16.42
CA THR A 2 26.64 23.56 16.50
C THR A 2 27.25 22.25 16.00
N ASP A 3 27.64 21.38 16.93
CA ASP A 3 28.07 20.01 16.60
C ASP A 3 26.83 19.13 16.41
N PHE A 4 26.54 18.77 15.16
CA PHE A 4 25.62 17.68 14.85
C PHE A 4 26.34 16.36 15.13
N LYS A 5 25.95 15.63 16.18
CA LYS A 5 26.42 14.27 16.38
C LYS A 5 25.82 13.37 15.29
N ARG A 6 26.68 12.73 14.50
CA ARG A 6 26.33 11.62 13.59
C ARG A 6 26.81 10.32 14.22
N PHE A 7 25.91 9.43 14.59
CA PHE A 7 26.28 8.06 14.96
C PHE A 7 26.15 7.14 13.74
N HIS A 8 27.25 6.47 13.38
CA HIS A 8 27.26 5.39 12.41
C HIS A 8 27.36 4.06 13.17
N ILE A 9 26.30 3.23 13.12
CA ILE A 9 26.39 1.84 13.60
C ILE A 9 26.98 0.99 12.45
N VAL A 10 28.31 0.82 12.46
CA VAL A 10 29.03 -0.02 11.49
C VAL A 10 29.47 -1.32 12.16
N THR A 11 28.91 -2.45 11.72
CA THR A 11 29.41 -3.78 12.07
C THR A 11 30.65 -4.10 11.22
N GLY A 12 31.85 -3.95 11.80
CA GLY A 12 33.12 -4.26 11.14
C GLY A 12 33.56 -5.71 11.38
N PHE A 13 33.72 -6.49 10.30
CA PHE A 13 34.41 -7.78 10.30
C PHE A 13 35.79 -7.62 9.64
N ALA A 14 36.86 -7.99 10.35
CA ALA A 14 38.22 -7.99 9.84
C ALA A 14 38.42 -9.13 8.83
N VAL A 15 38.87 -8.80 7.62
CA VAL A 15 39.17 -9.78 6.55
C VAL A 15 40.67 -9.99 6.45
N LEU A 16 41.08 -11.25 6.61
CA LEU A 16 42.43 -11.76 6.37
C LEU A 16 42.67 -11.81 4.84
N LEU A 17 43.72 -11.13 4.37
CA LEU A 17 44.13 -11.12 2.96
C LEU A 17 44.79 -12.45 2.57
N VAL A 18 44.09 -13.27 1.78
CA VAL A 18 44.67 -14.37 1.01
C VAL A 18 44.59 -14.02 -0.47
N SER A 19 45.76 -13.84 -1.09
CA SER A 19 45.95 -13.54 -2.50
C SER A 19 45.65 -14.77 -3.37
N VAL A 20 44.43 -14.85 -3.89
CA VAL A 20 44.03 -15.81 -4.94
C VAL A 20 43.89 -15.07 -6.27
N GLY A 21 44.45 -15.68 -7.33
CA GLY A 21 44.60 -15.11 -8.66
C GLY A 21 43.35 -14.43 -9.23
N MET A 22 43.56 -13.21 -9.75
CA MET A 22 42.54 -12.35 -10.31
C MET A 22 42.10 -12.83 -11.69
N MET A 23 41.27 -13.87 -11.71
CA MET A 23 40.48 -14.23 -12.89
C MET A 23 39.39 -13.17 -13.01
N GLY A 24 39.37 -12.43 -14.13
CA GLY A 24 38.50 -11.27 -14.32
C GLY A 24 37.03 -11.63 -14.14
N LEU A 25 36.51 -11.38 -12.93
CA LEU A 25 35.09 -11.36 -12.64
C LEU A 25 34.52 -10.15 -13.38
N LEU A 26 33.90 -10.40 -14.54
CA LEU A 26 32.99 -9.42 -15.12
C LEU A 26 32.00 -9.03 -14.01
N PRO A 27 31.76 -7.73 -13.74
CA PRO A 27 30.79 -7.34 -12.74
C PRO A 27 29.46 -7.95 -13.17
N VAL A 28 28.96 -8.91 -12.39
CA VAL A 28 27.58 -9.38 -12.51
C VAL A 28 26.73 -8.19 -12.13
N ARG A 29 26.37 -7.39 -13.13
CA ARG A 29 25.38 -6.32 -12.99
C ARG A 29 24.12 -7.03 -12.53
N ALA A 30 23.70 -6.80 -11.29
CA ALA A 30 22.42 -7.28 -10.79
C ALA A 30 21.36 -6.84 -11.81
N GLN A 31 20.79 -7.79 -12.55
CA GLN A 31 19.71 -7.48 -13.47
C GLN A 31 18.57 -6.91 -12.62
N ARG A 32 18.27 -5.63 -12.82
CA ARG A 32 17.00 -5.06 -12.34
C ARG A 32 15.89 -5.95 -12.90
N MET A 33 14.98 -6.35 -12.02
CA MET A 33 13.86 -7.20 -12.40
C MET A 33 13.09 -6.49 -13.53
N SER A 34 12.85 -7.18 -14.63
CA SER A 34 12.08 -6.66 -15.77
C SER A 34 10.76 -7.39 -15.89
N THR A 35 9.78 -6.78 -16.57
CA THR A 35 8.46 -7.37 -16.84
C THR A 35 8.05 -7.09 -18.29
N PRO A 36 7.38 -8.05 -18.97
CA PRO A 36 6.71 -7.78 -20.24
C PRO A 36 5.45 -6.92 -20.09
N ALA A 37 4.92 -6.73 -18.88
CA ALA A 37 3.80 -5.81 -18.66
C ALA A 37 4.23 -4.40 -19.06
N GLU A 38 3.36 -3.67 -19.77
CA GLU A 38 3.62 -2.27 -20.08
C GLU A 38 3.70 -1.45 -18.79
N ARG A 39 2.82 -1.75 -17.83
CA ARG A 39 2.77 -1.12 -16.52
C ARG A 39 2.61 -2.14 -15.41
N ALA A 40 3.22 -1.88 -14.27
CA ALA A 40 3.13 -2.74 -13.10
C ALA A 40 3.41 -1.98 -11.81
N ILE A 41 2.79 -2.42 -10.72
CA ILE A 41 3.18 -2.05 -9.36
C ILE A 41 2.97 -3.23 -8.42
N LEU A 42 3.93 -3.47 -7.52
CA LEU A 42 3.86 -4.45 -6.46
C LEU A 42 4.08 -3.73 -5.12
N LEU A 43 3.08 -3.77 -4.26
CA LEU A 43 3.05 -3.07 -2.99
C LEU A 43 2.97 -4.07 -1.83
N ASP A 44 3.65 -3.76 -0.73
CA ASP A 44 3.47 -4.41 0.56
C ASP A 44 2.47 -3.63 1.41
N ALA A 45 1.33 -4.24 1.71
CA ALA A 45 0.27 -3.61 2.50
C ALA A 45 0.72 -3.29 3.93
N SER A 46 1.65 -4.07 4.47
CA SER A 46 2.08 -4.00 5.88
C SER A 46 2.94 -2.76 6.16
N SER A 47 3.66 -2.26 5.15
CA SER A 47 4.50 -1.06 5.27
C SER A 47 4.15 0.06 4.28
N GLY A 48 3.22 -0.17 3.35
CA GLY A 48 2.94 0.75 2.24
C GLY A 48 4.05 0.80 1.19
N ASP A 49 5.07 -0.06 1.29
CA ASP A 49 6.25 0.01 0.43
C ASP A 49 5.98 -0.51 -0.98
N VAL A 50 6.44 0.26 -1.96
CA VAL A 50 6.53 -0.20 -3.35
C VAL A 50 7.77 -1.07 -3.51
N LEU A 51 7.57 -2.35 -3.81
CA LEU A 51 8.63 -3.34 -3.98
C LEU A 51 9.13 -3.41 -5.43
N PHE A 52 8.26 -3.05 -6.37
CA PHE A 52 8.55 -2.97 -7.79
C PHE A 52 7.52 -2.06 -8.47
N GLU A 53 7.96 -1.24 -9.41
CA GLU A 53 7.07 -0.46 -10.27
C GLU A 53 7.66 -0.26 -11.65
N LYS A 54 6.77 -0.11 -12.64
CA LYS A 54 7.06 0.26 -14.01
C LYS A 54 5.87 1.05 -14.52
N ASP A 55 6.08 2.28 -14.96
CA ASP A 55 5.06 3.15 -15.57
C ASP A 55 3.76 3.16 -14.73
N ALA A 56 3.92 3.19 -13.39
CA ALA A 56 2.83 2.93 -12.45
C ALA A 56 1.85 4.09 -12.33
N ASP A 57 2.29 5.30 -12.69
CA ASP A 57 1.52 6.54 -12.68
C ASP A 57 1.01 6.94 -14.08
N ASP A 58 1.33 6.16 -15.11
CA ASP A 58 0.86 6.40 -16.48
C ASP A 58 -0.61 5.98 -16.60
N PRO A 59 -1.52 6.90 -16.99
CA PRO A 59 -2.94 6.57 -17.13
C PRO A 59 -3.18 5.59 -18.29
N PHE A 60 -4.08 4.63 -18.09
CA PHE A 60 -4.47 3.67 -19.11
C PHE A 60 -5.94 3.24 -18.97
N PRO A 61 -6.58 2.73 -20.04
CA PRO A 61 -7.91 2.15 -19.93
C PRO A 61 -7.90 0.93 -19.01
N PRO A 62 -8.58 0.95 -17.85
CA PRO A 62 -8.49 -0.11 -16.83
C PRO A 62 -9.27 -1.39 -17.21
N ALA A 63 -10.11 -1.31 -18.24
CA ALA A 63 -11.11 -2.33 -18.55
C ALA A 63 -11.90 -2.73 -17.27
N SER A 64 -12.22 -4.01 -17.13
CA SER A 64 -12.98 -4.53 -15.98
C SER A 64 -12.30 -4.37 -14.61
N MET A 65 -11.05 -3.91 -14.51
CA MET A 65 -10.47 -3.55 -13.20
C MET A 65 -11.17 -2.33 -12.59
N SER A 66 -11.77 -1.46 -13.41
CA SER A 66 -12.59 -0.32 -12.95
C SER A 66 -13.78 -0.72 -12.07
N LYS A 67 -14.26 -1.97 -12.20
CA LYS A 67 -15.36 -2.50 -11.39
C LYS A 67 -15.02 -2.51 -9.89
N LEU A 68 -13.74 -2.46 -9.54
CA LEU A 68 -13.30 -2.35 -8.14
C LEU A 68 -13.87 -1.09 -7.46
N MET A 69 -14.02 0.03 -8.18
CA MET A 69 -14.61 1.25 -7.61
C MET A 69 -16.12 1.07 -7.37
N THR A 70 -16.82 0.41 -8.30
CA THR A 70 -18.25 0.06 -8.13
C THR A 70 -18.45 -0.84 -6.91
N VAL A 71 -17.58 -1.83 -6.72
CA VAL A 71 -17.61 -2.69 -5.52
C VAL A 71 -17.26 -1.90 -4.26
N TYR A 72 -16.30 -0.98 -4.32
CA TYR A 72 -15.90 -0.15 -3.18
C TYR A 72 -17.07 0.68 -2.66
N LEU A 73 -17.78 1.40 -3.54
CA LEU A 73 -18.96 2.18 -3.17
C LEU A 73 -20.07 1.30 -2.60
N ALA A 74 -20.31 0.13 -3.20
CA ALA A 74 -21.34 -0.79 -2.70
C ALA A 74 -20.98 -1.34 -1.31
N PHE A 75 -19.72 -1.71 -1.09
CA PHE A 75 -19.24 -2.15 0.22
C PHE A 75 -19.32 -1.03 1.26
N GLU A 76 -19.04 0.21 0.87
CA GLU A 76 -19.18 1.38 1.74
C GLU A 76 -20.62 1.58 2.18
N ALA A 77 -21.58 1.58 1.25
CA ALA A 77 -23.00 1.69 1.56
C ALA A 77 -23.51 0.54 2.44
N ILE A 78 -22.98 -0.68 2.26
CA ILE A 78 -23.30 -1.82 3.13
C ILE A 78 -22.73 -1.62 4.54
N LYS A 79 -21.48 -1.17 4.64
CA LYS A 79 -20.82 -0.92 5.92
C LYS A 79 -21.48 0.22 6.69
N SER A 80 -21.98 1.25 6.00
CA SER A 80 -22.74 2.37 6.60
C SER A 80 -24.22 2.05 6.87
N GLN A 81 -24.67 0.83 6.54
CA GLN A 81 -26.06 0.37 6.71
C GLN A 81 -27.09 1.13 5.84
N GLU A 82 -26.62 1.81 4.79
CA GLU A 82 -27.49 2.45 3.77
C GLU A 82 -28.04 1.44 2.76
N MET A 83 -27.37 0.29 2.61
CA MET A 83 -27.78 -0.82 1.76
C MET A 83 -27.51 -2.14 2.49
N SER A 84 -28.31 -3.17 2.22
CA SER A 84 -28.09 -4.52 2.73
C SER A 84 -27.79 -5.49 1.59
N LEU A 85 -27.03 -6.54 1.88
CA LEU A 85 -26.83 -7.67 0.96
C LEU A 85 -28.14 -8.35 0.54
N SER A 86 -29.18 -8.26 1.37
CA SER A 86 -30.49 -8.85 1.12
C SER A 86 -31.43 -7.95 0.31
N ASP A 87 -31.04 -6.71 0.02
CA ASP A 87 -31.91 -5.78 -0.70
C ASP A 87 -32.19 -6.32 -2.11
N GLU A 88 -33.46 -6.23 -2.50
CA GLU A 88 -33.95 -6.71 -3.79
C GLU A 88 -33.92 -5.57 -4.82
N VAL A 89 -33.27 -5.85 -5.94
CA VAL A 89 -33.08 -4.89 -7.03
C VAL A 89 -33.77 -5.40 -8.28
N ALA A 90 -34.71 -4.60 -8.81
CA ALA A 90 -35.37 -4.89 -10.07
C ALA A 90 -34.48 -4.46 -11.25
N VAL A 91 -34.35 -5.33 -12.24
CA VAL A 91 -33.62 -5.04 -13.48
C VAL A 91 -34.51 -4.25 -14.43
N SER A 92 -34.09 -3.03 -14.77
CA SER A 92 -34.83 -2.14 -15.68
C SER A 92 -34.79 -2.64 -17.14
N ASP A 93 -35.80 -2.28 -17.93
CA ASP A 93 -35.83 -2.55 -19.38
C ASP A 93 -34.65 -1.89 -20.09
N ASP A 94 -34.24 -0.69 -19.64
CA ASP A 94 -33.12 0.06 -20.18
C ASP A 94 -31.78 -0.63 -19.91
N ALA A 95 -31.52 -1.02 -18.65
CA ALA A 95 -30.30 -1.75 -18.30
C ALA A 95 -30.20 -3.07 -19.08
N TRP A 96 -31.31 -3.81 -19.21
CA TRP A 96 -31.33 -5.03 -20.00
C TRP A 96 -31.09 -4.76 -21.49
N ARG A 97 -31.79 -3.80 -22.09
CA ARG A 97 -31.61 -3.47 -23.52
C ARG A 97 -30.16 -3.11 -23.85
N ASP A 98 -29.53 -2.33 -22.98
CA ASP A 98 -28.21 -1.74 -23.27
C ASP A 98 -27.04 -2.69 -22.95
N TRP A 99 -27.24 -3.65 -22.04
CA TRP A 99 -26.19 -4.57 -21.55
C TRP A 99 -26.43 -6.05 -21.82
N ASN A 100 -27.60 -6.45 -22.30
CA ASN A 100 -27.84 -7.82 -22.76
C ASN A 100 -26.86 -8.18 -23.88
N ASN A 101 -26.13 -9.30 -23.71
CA ASN A 101 -25.09 -9.77 -24.62
C ASN A 101 -23.92 -8.80 -24.88
N ARG A 102 -23.69 -7.79 -24.03
CA ARG A 102 -22.58 -6.82 -24.19
C ARG A 102 -21.44 -7.09 -23.20
N GLY A 103 -20.44 -7.81 -23.68
CA GLY A 103 -19.28 -8.20 -22.87
C GLY A 103 -19.59 -9.30 -21.86
N SER A 104 -18.93 -9.27 -20.71
CA SER A 104 -19.20 -10.25 -19.65
C SER A 104 -20.50 -9.89 -18.93
N THR A 105 -21.33 -10.88 -18.64
CA THR A 105 -22.70 -10.69 -18.17
C THR A 105 -23.03 -11.72 -17.09
N MET A 106 -23.90 -11.33 -16.16
CA MET A 106 -24.58 -12.20 -15.21
C MET A 106 -25.87 -12.81 -15.81
N PHE A 107 -26.19 -12.49 -17.07
CA PHE A 107 -27.38 -12.90 -17.81
C PHE A 107 -28.69 -12.42 -17.17
N LEU A 108 -28.67 -11.19 -16.65
CA LEU A 108 -29.85 -10.54 -16.11
C LEU A 108 -30.89 -10.30 -17.22
N ARG A 109 -32.18 -10.39 -16.88
CA ARG A 109 -33.30 -10.07 -17.77
C ARG A 109 -34.12 -8.93 -17.21
N ALA A 110 -34.74 -8.15 -18.09
CA ALA A 110 -35.73 -7.16 -17.70
C ALA A 110 -36.80 -7.78 -16.79
N GLY A 111 -37.10 -7.11 -15.67
CA GLY A 111 -38.05 -7.57 -14.66
C GLY A 111 -37.54 -8.66 -13.71
N ASP A 112 -36.32 -9.17 -13.88
CA ASP A 112 -35.68 -9.97 -12.82
C ASP A 112 -35.59 -9.15 -11.53
N VAL A 113 -35.80 -9.80 -10.39
CA VAL A 113 -35.51 -9.26 -9.06
C VAL A 113 -34.32 -10.03 -8.49
N VAL A 114 -33.26 -9.30 -8.13
CA VAL A 114 -31.95 -9.87 -7.81
C VAL A 114 -31.44 -9.24 -6.52
N THR A 115 -30.83 -10.04 -5.64
CA THR A 115 -30.27 -9.48 -4.40
C THR A 115 -28.98 -8.71 -4.66
N VAL A 116 -28.68 -7.71 -3.82
CA VAL A 116 -27.37 -7.03 -3.83
C VAL A 116 -26.21 -8.01 -3.69
N ALA A 117 -26.35 -9.06 -2.87
CA ALA A 117 -25.36 -10.11 -2.73
C ALA A 117 -25.08 -10.83 -4.07
N ASP A 118 -26.12 -11.15 -4.83
CA ASP A 118 -25.98 -11.82 -6.12
C ASP A 118 -25.36 -10.88 -7.16
N LEU A 119 -25.76 -9.60 -7.17
CA LEU A 119 -25.16 -8.57 -8.03
C LEU A 119 -23.66 -8.43 -7.75
N LEU A 120 -23.26 -8.32 -6.49
CA LEU A 120 -21.85 -8.23 -6.09
C LEU A 120 -21.05 -9.45 -6.55
N ARG A 121 -21.57 -10.67 -6.36
CA ARG A 121 -20.93 -11.89 -6.87
C ARG A 121 -20.87 -11.92 -8.40
N GLY A 122 -21.91 -11.43 -9.07
CA GLY A 122 -21.93 -11.22 -10.51
C GLY A 122 -20.82 -10.28 -11.00
N ILE A 123 -20.60 -9.17 -10.29
CA ILE A 123 -19.55 -8.20 -10.60
C ILE A 123 -18.16 -8.79 -10.32
N ILE A 124 -17.97 -9.39 -9.15
CA ILE A 124 -16.68 -9.86 -8.65
C ILE A 124 -16.22 -11.12 -9.39
N VAL A 125 -17.05 -12.16 -9.39
CA VAL A 125 -16.71 -13.49 -9.93
C VAL A 125 -16.92 -13.54 -11.44
N LEU A 126 -18.10 -13.12 -11.91
CA LEU A 126 -18.51 -13.27 -13.31
C LEU A 126 -18.08 -12.10 -14.19
N SER A 127 -17.65 -10.99 -13.57
CA SER A 127 -17.32 -9.74 -14.24
C SER A 127 -18.48 -9.12 -15.02
N GLY A 128 -19.72 -9.33 -14.56
CA GLY A 128 -20.95 -8.87 -15.21
C GLY A 128 -20.99 -7.34 -15.37
N ASN A 129 -21.11 -6.87 -16.60
CA ASN A 129 -21.29 -5.46 -16.93
C ASN A 129 -22.70 -4.97 -16.61
N ASP A 130 -23.69 -5.84 -16.87
CA ASP A 130 -25.09 -5.69 -16.51
C ASP A 130 -25.28 -5.53 -15.00
N ALA A 131 -24.65 -6.40 -14.21
CA ALA A 131 -24.73 -6.34 -12.75
C ALA A 131 -24.16 -5.00 -12.19
N CYS A 132 -23.08 -4.47 -12.78
CA CYS A 132 -22.56 -3.15 -12.40
C CYS A 132 -23.57 -2.03 -12.68
N VAL A 133 -24.26 -2.06 -13.81
CA VAL A 133 -25.20 -1.00 -14.22
C VAL A 133 -26.45 -1.06 -13.36
N VAL A 134 -27.00 -2.25 -13.15
CA VAL A 134 -28.15 -2.46 -12.26
C VAL A 134 -27.85 -2.02 -10.83
N LEU A 135 -26.67 -2.38 -10.29
CA LEU A 135 -26.28 -1.94 -8.95
C LEU A 135 -26.06 -0.41 -8.89
N ALA A 136 -25.45 0.18 -9.92
CA ALA A 136 -25.24 1.63 -10.00
C ALA A 136 -26.56 2.41 -10.05
N GLU A 137 -27.52 1.96 -10.87
CA GLU A 137 -28.87 2.54 -10.95
C GLU A 137 -29.62 2.40 -9.61
N HIS A 138 -29.49 1.27 -8.94
CA HIS A 138 -30.11 1.07 -7.62
C HIS A 138 -29.56 2.04 -6.57
N MET A 139 -28.24 2.20 -6.51
CA MET A 139 -27.59 3.03 -5.49
C MET A 139 -27.78 4.52 -5.72
N ALA A 140 -27.64 5.00 -6.96
CA ALA A 140 -27.65 6.43 -7.27
C ALA A 140 -28.91 6.90 -8.01
N GLY A 141 -29.87 6.01 -8.29
CA GLY A 141 -31.06 6.31 -9.09
C GLY A 141 -30.80 6.46 -10.60
N SER A 142 -29.55 6.68 -11.03
CA SER A 142 -29.16 6.66 -12.43
C SER A 142 -27.68 6.30 -12.60
N HIS A 143 -27.33 5.70 -13.74
CA HIS A 143 -25.94 5.36 -14.06
C HIS A 143 -25.03 6.59 -14.12
N GLY A 144 -25.52 7.71 -14.66
CA GLY A 144 -24.77 8.96 -14.73
C GLY A 144 -24.41 9.52 -13.35
N LEU A 145 -25.38 9.58 -12.43
CA LEU A 145 -25.11 10.05 -11.07
C LEU A 145 -24.14 9.12 -10.32
N PHE A 146 -24.21 7.81 -10.58
CA PHE A 146 -23.24 6.87 -10.01
C PHE A 146 -21.80 7.15 -10.50
N VAL A 147 -21.61 7.54 -11.76
CA VAL A 147 -20.28 7.92 -12.28
C VAL A 147 -19.75 9.18 -11.57
N GLU A 148 -20.61 10.14 -11.25
CA GLU A 148 -20.23 11.29 -10.43
C GLU A 148 -19.76 10.84 -9.04
N TRP A 149 -20.46 9.89 -8.40
CA TRP A 149 -20.06 9.32 -7.11
C TRP A 149 -18.71 8.60 -7.20
N MET A 150 -18.46 7.84 -8.26
CA MET A 150 -17.17 7.17 -8.48
C MET A 150 -16.02 8.18 -8.55
N ASN A 151 -16.19 9.28 -9.28
CA ASN A 151 -15.17 10.32 -9.41
C ASN A 151 -14.98 11.13 -8.11
N ALA A 152 -16.08 11.44 -7.41
CA ALA A 152 -16.00 12.08 -6.09
C ALA A 152 -15.24 11.20 -5.09
N LYS A 153 -15.55 9.90 -5.06
CA LYS A 153 -14.87 8.94 -4.20
C LYS A 153 -13.40 8.77 -4.57
N ALA A 154 -13.07 8.78 -5.86
CA ALA A 154 -11.68 8.73 -6.33
C ALA A 154 -10.84 9.85 -5.70
N ILE A 155 -11.36 11.09 -5.70
CA ILE A 155 -10.70 12.23 -5.07
C ILE A 155 -10.60 12.04 -3.56
N GLU A 156 -11.69 11.65 -2.91
CA GLU A 156 -11.76 11.45 -1.46
C GLU A 156 -10.72 10.45 -0.95
N ILE A 157 -10.53 9.33 -1.67
CA ILE A 157 -9.62 8.26 -1.25
C ILE A 157 -8.23 8.37 -1.91
N GLY A 158 -7.96 9.46 -2.62
CA GLY A 158 -6.63 9.82 -3.14
C GLY A 158 -6.21 9.16 -4.46
N LEU A 159 -7.16 8.70 -5.29
CA LEU A 159 -6.89 8.12 -6.62
C LEU A 159 -6.75 9.23 -7.68
N THR A 160 -5.67 10.01 -7.58
CA THR A 160 -5.50 11.26 -8.34
C THR A 160 -5.19 11.07 -9.83
N GLY A 161 -4.84 9.85 -10.26
CA GLY A 161 -4.62 9.49 -11.66
C GLY A 161 -5.81 8.80 -12.32
N SER A 162 -6.97 8.77 -11.66
CA SER A 162 -8.14 8.02 -12.11
C SER A 162 -9.33 8.91 -12.47
N ARG A 163 -10.03 8.53 -13.54
CA ARG A 163 -11.28 9.14 -13.99
C ARG A 163 -12.19 8.05 -14.57
N PHE A 164 -13.44 8.05 -14.12
CA PHE A 164 -14.45 7.09 -14.50
C PHE A 164 -15.48 7.71 -15.44
N GLU A 165 -15.86 6.99 -16.49
CA GLU A 165 -16.94 7.37 -17.41
C GLU A 165 -18.12 6.39 -17.35
N ASN A 166 -17.95 5.25 -16.66
CA ASN A 166 -19.01 4.27 -16.44
C ASN A 166 -18.68 3.32 -15.26
N ALA A 167 -19.71 2.65 -14.73
CA ALA A 167 -19.60 1.72 -13.61
C ALA A 167 -18.91 0.36 -13.91
N ASN A 168 -18.53 0.06 -15.15
CA ASN A 168 -18.05 -1.28 -15.51
C ASN A 168 -16.71 -1.32 -16.26
N GLY A 169 -16.12 -0.18 -16.57
CA GLY A 169 -14.88 -0.07 -17.33
C GLY A 169 -15.03 -0.49 -18.80
N TRP A 170 -16.22 -0.32 -19.37
CA TRP A 170 -16.39 -0.41 -20.82
C TRP A 170 -15.62 0.74 -21.49
N PRO A 171 -15.02 0.52 -22.69
CA PRO A 171 -14.32 1.59 -23.41
C PRO A 171 -15.16 2.85 -23.56
N ALA A 172 -14.61 3.96 -23.07
CA ALA A 172 -15.17 5.30 -23.15
C ALA A 172 -14.02 6.31 -23.14
N GLU A 173 -14.13 7.37 -23.93
CA GLU A 173 -13.12 8.42 -24.00
C GLU A 173 -12.95 9.09 -22.64
N GLY A 174 -11.71 9.17 -22.14
CA GLY A 174 -11.41 9.76 -20.84
C GLY A 174 -11.53 8.79 -19.64
N HIS A 175 -11.96 7.54 -19.85
CA HIS A 175 -12.00 6.52 -18.79
C HIS A 175 -10.62 5.93 -18.56
N VAL A 176 -9.94 6.36 -17.50
CA VAL A 176 -8.56 5.96 -17.20
C VAL A 176 -8.34 5.70 -15.73
N MET A 177 -7.36 4.85 -15.41
CA MET A 177 -6.78 4.72 -14.07
C MET A 177 -5.28 4.53 -14.21
N THR A 178 -4.54 4.63 -13.10
CA THR A 178 -3.12 4.26 -13.02
C THR A 178 -2.95 2.92 -12.33
N ALA A 179 -1.77 2.29 -12.48
CA ALA A 179 -1.49 1.05 -11.76
C ALA A 179 -1.41 1.31 -10.26
N ARG A 180 -0.87 2.47 -9.86
CA ARG A 180 -0.79 2.91 -8.45
C ARG A 180 -2.17 3.08 -7.83
N ASP A 181 -3.09 3.75 -8.52
CA ASP A 181 -4.46 3.95 -8.02
C ASP A 181 -5.22 2.63 -7.89
N LEU A 182 -5.07 1.73 -8.87
CA LEU A 182 -5.64 0.39 -8.78
C LEU A 182 -5.08 -0.41 -7.59
N ALA A 183 -3.80 -0.26 -7.28
CA ALA A 183 -3.18 -0.92 -6.13
C ALA A 183 -3.69 -0.32 -4.81
N ALA A 184 -3.80 1.01 -4.72
CA ALA A 184 -4.36 1.71 -3.58
C ALA A 184 -5.82 1.31 -3.33
N LEU A 185 -6.65 1.31 -4.38
CA LEU A 185 -8.05 0.87 -4.32
C LEU A 185 -8.18 -0.60 -3.91
N SER A 186 -7.31 -1.47 -4.43
CA SER A 186 -7.29 -2.90 -4.06
C SER A 186 -6.91 -3.11 -2.60
N LEU A 187 -5.96 -2.31 -2.08
CA LEU A 187 -5.59 -2.33 -0.67
C LEU A 187 -6.75 -1.85 0.20
N LYS A 188 -7.37 -0.72 -0.15
CA LYS A 188 -8.52 -0.17 0.56
C LYS A 188 -9.70 -1.13 0.63
N LEU A 189 -9.99 -1.86 -0.44
CA LEU A 189 -11.01 -2.91 -0.41
C LEU A 189 -10.73 -3.99 0.66
N ALA A 190 -9.46 -4.38 0.83
CA ALA A 190 -9.05 -5.38 1.82
C ALA A 190 -9.07 -4.83 3.25
N THR A 191 -8.65 -3.58 3.45
CA THR A 191 -8.53 -2.97 4.78
C THR A 191 -9.83 -2.41 5.30
N ASP A 192 -10.63 -1.77 4.43
CA ASP A 192 -11.82 -1.03 4.83
C ASP A 192 -13.02 -1.97 5.00
N PHE A 193 -13.03 -3.11 4.30
CA PHE A 193 -14.15 -4.06 4.25
C PHE A 193 -13.73 -5.52 4.49
N PRO A 194 -13.04 -5.84 5.60
CA PRO A 194 -12.53 -7.19 5.86
C PRO A 194 -13.63 -8.28 5.87
N ASP A 195 -14.87 -7.92 6.22
CA ASP A 195 -16.01 -8.85 6.26
C ASP A 195 -16.59 -9.15 4.86
N LEU A 196 -16.47 -8.22 3.91
CA LEU A 196 -17.02 -8.35 2.55
C LEU A 196 -15.94 -8.76 1.54
N TYR A 197 -14.68 -8.43 1.81
CA TYR A 197 -13.53 -8.75 0.97
C TYR A 197 -13.42 -10.24 0.57
N PRO A 198 -13.76 -11.23 1.43
CA PRO A 198 -13.69 -12.64 1.07
C PRO A 198 -14.45 -13.05 -0.19
N MET A 199 -15.44 -12.25 -0.65
CA MET A 199 -16.12 -12.48 -1.93
C MET A 199 -15.16 -12.51 -3.13
N PHE A 200 -14.05 -11.76 -3.08
CA PHE A 200 -13.02 -11.76 -4.14
C PHE A 200 -12.29 -13.11 -4.26
N GLY A 201 -12.28 -13.91 -3.18
CA GLY A 201 -11.68 -15.24 -3.13
C GLY A 201 -12.59 -16.36 -3.64
N GLU A 202 -13.87 -16.08 -3.89
CA GLU A 202 -14.82 -17.07 -4.41
C GLU A 202 -14.36 -17.56 -5.79
N ARG A 203 -14.15 -18.88 -5.95
CA ARG A 203 -13.61 -19.48 -7.18
C ARG A 203 -14.68 -19.73 -8.24
N GLU A 204 -15.92 -19.89 -7.82
CA GLU A 204 -17.06 -20.19 -8.66
C GLU A 204 -18.31 -19.59 -8.03
N TYR A 205 -19.18 -19.05 -8.88
CA TYR A 205 -20.50 -18.58 -8.52
C TYR A 205 -21.47 -18.96 -9.64
N LEU A 206 -22.49 -19.74 -9.32
CA LEU A 206 -23.50 -20.18 -10.28
C LEU A 206 -24.78 -19.36 -10.06
N TYR A 207 -24.99 -18.37 -10.92
CA TYR A 207 -26.24 -17.62 -10.95
C TYR A 207 -27.27 -18.32 -11.85
N LYS A 208 -28.41 -18.70 -11.26
CA LYS A 208 -29.45 -19.51 -11.92
C LYS A 208 -28.81 -20.76 -12.57
N ASP A 209 -29.24 -21.17 -13.76
CA ASP A 209 -28.68 -22.31 -14.50
C ASP A 209 -27.62 -21.92 -15.54
N PHE A 210 -27.04 -20.71 -15.46
CA PHE A 210 -26.08 -20.22 -16.44
C PHE A 210 -24.67 -20.77 -16.24
N ARG A 211 -24.43 -21.98 -16.75
CA ARG A 211 -23.15 -22.70 -16.56
C ARG A 211 -21.97 -22.14 -17.36
N SER A 212 -22.21 -21.33 -18.39
CA SER A 212 -21.19 -20.84 -19.33
C SER A 212 -20.27 -19.77 -18.73
N ASN A 213 -20.77 -18.95 -17.79
CA ASN A 213 -20.00 -17.94 -17.07
C ASN A 213 -20.21 -18.13 -15.56
N ARG A 214 -19.38 -18.95 -14.93
CA ARG A 214 -19.49 -19.26 -13.50
C ARG A 214 -18.17 -19.21 -12.73
N PHE A 215 -17.04 -19.26 -13.41
CA PHE A 215 -15.73 -19.30 -12.77
C PHE A 215 -15.14 -17.91 -12.59
N ASN A 216 -14.47 -17.70 -11.45
CA ASN A 216 -13.69 -16.50 -11.23
C ASN A 216 -12.55 -16.43 -12.26
N ARG A 217 -12.36 -15.25 -12.84
CA ARG A 217 -11.40 -15.02 -13.93
C ARG A 217 -9.98 -14.79 -13.42
N ASN A 218 -9.81 -14.56 -12.12
CA ASN A 218 -8.50 -14.35 -11.51
C ASN A 218 -7.66 -15.63 -11.55
N PRO A 219 -6.55 -15.67 -12.30
CA PRO A 219 -5.78 -16.88 -12.51
C PRO A 219 -4.97 -17.33 -11.28
N LEU A 220 -4.84 -16.47 -10.25
CA LEU A 220 -4.08 -16.81 -9.04
C LEU A 220 -4.91 -17.62 -8.03
N LEU A 221 -6.24 -17.50 -8.06
CA LEU A 221 -7.12 -18.19 -7.11
C LEU A 221 -6.99 -19.71 -7.23
N GLY A 222 -6.69 -20.36 -6.09
CA GLY A 222 -6.46 -21.81 -6.02
C GLY A 222 -5.17 -22.30 -6.69
N ARG A 223 -4.32 -21.39 -7.19
CA ARG A 223 -3.02 -21.73 -7.83
C ARG A 223 -1.83 -21.10 -7.14
N PHE A 224 -2.00 -19.92 -6.55
CA PHE A 224 -0.97 -19.22 -5.79
C PHE A 224 -1.33 -19.26 -4.30
N PRO A 225 -0.46 -19.80 -3.42
CA PRO A 225 -0.73 -19.83 -1.98
C PRO A 225 -0.98 -18.42 -1.45
N GLY A 226 -2.07 -18.25 -0.70
CA GLY A 226 -2.48 -16.98 -0.12
C GLY A 226 -3.28 -16.06 -1.05
N ALA A 227 -3.45 -16.37 -2.33
CA ALA A 227 -4.21 -15.52 -3.25
C ALA A 227 -5.71 -15.49 -2.91
N ASP A 228 -6.26 -14.29 -2.79
CA ASP A 228 -7.63 -14.03 -2.31
C ASP A 228 -8.34 -12.90 -3.07
N GLY A 229 -7.74 -12.37 -4.12
CA GLY A 229 -8.36 -11.36 -4.98
C GLY A 229 -7.45 -10.86 -6.10
N LEU A 230 -7.87 -9.89 -6.92
CA LEU A 230 -9.21 -9.29 -6.94
C LEU A 230 -9.83 -9.37 -8.33
N LYS A 231 -9.25 -8.72 -9.34
CA LYS A 231 -9.97 -8.46 -10.60
C LYS A 231 -9.07 -8.44 -11.83
N THR A 232 -9.46 -9.17 -12.86
CA THR A 232 -8.87 -9.10 -14.20
C THR A 232 -9.47 -7.97 -15.03
N GLY A 233 -8.66 -7.37 -15.91
CA GLY A 233 -9.08 -6.49 -17.01
C GLY A 233 -8.64 -7.04 -18.37
N HIS A 234 -9.46 -6.82 -19.40
CA HIS A 234 -9.08 -7.06 -20.80
C HIS A 234 -10.00 -6.30 -21.76
N THR A 235 -9.38 -5.55 -22.66
CA THR A 235 -9.95 -5.06 -23.94
C THR A 235 -8.85 -5.17 -25.00
N GLU A 236 -9.21 -5.06 -26.28
CA GLU A 236 -8.21 -5.04 -27.36
C GLU A 236 -7.20 -3.89 -27.19
N GLU A 237 -7.68 -2.72 -26.73
CA GLU A 237 -6.86 -1.53 -26.49
C GLU A 237 -5.95 -1.65 -25.24
N SER A 238 -6.45 -2.23 -24.14
CA SER A 238 -5.72 -2.27 -22.86
C SER A 238 -4.80 -3.48 -22.70
N GLY A 239 -4.90 -4.47 -23.60
CA GLY A 239 -4.29 -5.78 -23.44
C GLY A 239 -4.84 -6.51 -22.22
N TYR A 240 -4.04 -7.42 -21.64
CA TYR A 240 -4.42 -8.20 -20.48
C TYR A 240 -3.87 -7.59 -19.19
N GLY A 241 -4.75 -7.37 -18.21
CA GLY A 241 -4.38 -6.84 -16.89
C GLY A 241 -4.96 -7.63 -15.72
N LEU A 242 -4.37 -7.43 -14.55
CA LEU A 242 -4.79 -8.03 -13.28
C LEU A 242 -4.45 -7.10 -12.11
N ALA A 243 -5.44 -6.83 -11.26
CA ALA A 243 -5.25 -6.41 -9.89
C ALA A 243 -5.41 -7.64 -8.98
N ALA A 244 -4.37 -7.99 -8.24
CA ALA A 244 -4.30 -9.17 -7.42
C ALA A 244 -3.84 -8.87 -6.00
N SER A 245 -4.27 -9.71 -5.07
CA SER A 245 -3.73 -9.73 -3.71
C SER A 245 -3.46 -11.15 -3.26
N ALA A 246 -2.48 -11.28 -2.37
CA ALA A 246 -2.22 -12.50 -1.65
C ALA A 246 -1.72 -12.18 -0.25
N GLU A 247 -2.13 -12.98 0.73
CA GLU A 247 -1.69 -12.88 2.12
C GLU A 247 -1.02 -14.17 2.58
N ARG A 248 0.13 -14.06 3.25
CA ARG A 248 0.86 -15.17 3.86
C ARG A 248 1.40 -14.74 5.21
N ASP A 249 1.10 -15.51 6.24
CA ASP A 249 1.61 -15.28 7.60
C ASP A 249 1.37 -13.83 8.09
N GLY A 250 0.18 -13.27 7.80
CA GLY A 250 -0.21 -11.90 8.17
C GLY A 250 0.38 -10.79 7.29
N ARG A 251 1.19 -11.12 6.28
CA ARG A 251 1.77 -10.17 5.32
C ARG A 251 1.01 -10.20 4.00
N ARG A 252 0.43 -9.08 3.61
CA ARG A 252 -0.33 -8.93 2.36
C ARG A 252 0.46 -8.19 1.31
N LEU A 253 0.50 -8.75 0.10
CA LEU A 253 1.00 -8.08 -1.09
C LEU A 253 -0.16 -7.76 -2.04
N VAL A 254 -0.04 -6.62 -2.73
CA VAL A 254 -0.96 -6.19 -3.78
C VAL A 254 -0.15 -5.99 -5.06
N LEU A 255 -0.59 -6.60 -6.15
CA LEU A 255 0.04 -6.53 -7.46
C LEU A 255 -0.96 -6.00 -8.48
N VAL A 256 -0.57 -5.00 -9.26
CA VAL A 256 -1.30 -4.60 -10.47
C VAL A 256 -0.37 -4.74 -11.67
N VAL A 257 -0.87 -5.34 -12.75
CA VAL A 257 -0.21 -5.41 -14.06
C VAL A 257 -1.19 -5.05 -15.18
N GLY A 258 -0.69 -4.43 -16.25
CA GLY A 258 -1.47 -4.08 -17.44
C GLY A 258 -0.64 -4.15 -18.73
N GLY A 259 -1.32 -4.24 -19.88
CA GLY A 259 -0.67 -4.27 -21.20
C GLY A 259 0.02 -5.59 -21.55
N LEU A 260 -0.42 -6.72 -20.99
CA LEU A 260 0.13 -8.04 -21.37
C LEU A 260 -0.53 -8.56 -22.65
N SER A 261 0.16 -9.41 -23.39
CA SER A 261 -0.26 -9.88 -24.72
C SER A 261 -1.28 -11.02 -24.72
N SER A 262 -1.40 -11.76 -23.61
CA SER A 262 -2.29 -12.92 -23.52
C SER A 262 -2.72 -13.27 -22.10
N GLN A 263 -3.80 -14.05 -21.96
CA GLN A 263 -4.23 -14.61 -20.67
C GLN A 263 -3.13 -15.43 -20.00
N SER A 264 -2.40 -16.23 -20.79
CA SER A 264 -1.31 -17.07 -20.32
C SER A 264 -0.13 -16.24 -19.82
N GLU A 265 0.19 -15.15 -20.51
CA GLU A 265 1.22 -14.21 -20.06
C GLU A 265 0.80 -13.48 -18.78
N ARG A 266 -0.44 -12.98 -18.71
CA ARG A 266 -1.03 -12.42 -17.48
C ARG A 266 -0.88 -13.36 -16.29
N MET A 267 -1.23 -14.63 -16.44
CA MET A 267 -1.10 -15.61 -15.37
C MET A 267 0.37 -15.80 -14.94
N ARG A 268 1.26 -16.11 -15.89
CA ARG A 268 2.68 -16.40 -15.59
C ARG A 268 3.36 -15.21 -14.94
N GLU A 269 3.15 -14.03 -15.49
CA GLU A 269 3.83 -12.82 -15.05
C GLU A 269 3.33 -12.37 -13.68
N SER A 270 2.01 -12.42 -13.46
CA SER A 270 1.45 -12.08 -12.15
C SER A 270 1.95 -13.02 -11.05
N GLN A 271 2.01 -14.32 -11.32
CA GLN A 271 2.57 -15.30 -10.39
C GLN A 271 4.06 -15.04 -10.12
N ARG A 272 4.85 -14.69 -11.15
CA ARG A 272 6.29 -14.42 -11.03
C ARG A 272 6.55 -13.18 -10.17
N LEU A 273 5.83 -12.08 -10.42
CA LEU A 273 5.96 -10.82 -9.66
C LEU A 273 5.49 -10.98 -8.22
N MET A 274 4.35 -11.64 -7.99
CA MET A 274 3.87 -11.92 -6.63
C MET A 274 4.87 -12.80 -5.86
N GLN A 275 5.41 -13.85 -6.49
CA GLN A 275 6.44 -14.69 -5.86
C GLN A 275 7.74 -13.92 -5.61
N TYR A 276 8.11 -12.97 -6.48
CA TYR A 276 9.26 -12.11 -6.29
C TYR A 276 9.13 -11.28 -5.00
N GLY A 277 7.97 -10.67 -4.75
CA GLY A 277 7.70 -9.90 -3.53
C GLY A 277 7.87 -10.72 -2.25
N PHE A 278 7.23 -11.89 -2.19
CA PHE A 278 7.31 -12.76 -1.00
C PHE A 278 8.72 -13.34 -0.76
N ARG A 279 9.50 -13.61 -1.83
CA ARG A 279 10.82 -14.24 -1.67
C ARG A 279 11.95 -13.27 -1.37
N ASN A 280 11.91 -12.06 -1.95
CA ASN A 280 13.07 -11.17 -1.96
C ASN A 280 13.01 -10.09 -0.89
N PHE A 281 11.84 -9.88 -0.29
CA PHE A 281 11.60 -8.84 0.69
C PHE A 281 11.06 -9.43 1.98
N GLN A 282 11.40 -8.81 3.09
CA GLN A 282 10.89 -9.11 4.42
C GLN A 282 10.52 -7.81 5.12
N HIS A 283 9.48 -7.86 5.95
CA HIS A 283 9.07 -6.74 6.78
C HIS A 283 9.92 -6.71 8.07
N TYR A 284 10.44 -5.54 8.42
CA TYR A 284 11.25 -5.29 9.60
C TYR A 284 10.60 -4.18 10.43
N PRO A 285 10.00 -4.49 11.60
CA PRO A 285 9.57 -3.48 12.55
C PRO A 285 10.81 -2.88 13.23
N LEU A 286 11.20 -1.66 12.85
CA LEU A 286 12.43 -1.03 13.33
C LEU A 286 12.24 -0.36 14.68
N PHE A 287 11.18 0.43 14.84
CA PHE A 287 10.85 1.15 16.07
C PHE A 287 9.34 1.18 16.28
N ARG A 288 8.90 1.10 17.53
CA ARG A 288 7.49 1.35 17.90
C ARG A 288 7.29 2.79 18.35
N ALA A 289 6.09 3.33 18.14
CA ALA A 289 5.69 4.62 18.67
C ALA A 289 5.88 4.66 20.20
N GLY A 290 6.51 5.73 20.69
CA GLY A 290 6.81 5.90 22.12
C GLY A 290 7.95 5.04 22.67
N GLU A 291 8.54 4.15 21.87
CA GLU A 291 9.75 3.42 22.26
C GLU A 291 10.95 4.37 22.29
N THR A 292 11.75 4.33 23.37
CA THR A 292 12.98 5.11 23.47
C THR A 292 14.03 4.57 22.50
N ILE A 293 14.38 5.40 21.51
CA ILE A 293 15.42 5.12 20.51
C ILE A 293 16.80 5.36 21.10
N ASP A 294 16.97 6.49 21.80
CA ASP A 294 18.22 6.94 22.42
C ASP A 294 17.91 8.01 23.50
N TYR A 295 18.94 8.53 24.17
CA TYR A 295 18.83 9.63 25.13
C TYR A 295 19.69 10.82 24.70
N ALA A 296 19.11 12.02 24.70
CA ALA A 296 19.84 13.26 24.47
C ALA A 296 20.25 13.90 25.80
N GLU A 297 21.47 14.43 25.88
CA GLU A 297 21.92 15.21 27.04
C GLU A 297 21.19 16.56 27.09
N VAL A 298 20.83 17.01 28.29
CA VAL A 298 20.10 18.27 28.50
C VAL A 298 20.96 19.26 29.28
N TRP A 299 21.11 20.46 28.72
CA TRP A 299 21.82 21.56 29.32
C TRP A 299 20.88 22.43 30.16
N LEU A 300 21.30 22.72 31.40
CA LEU A 300 20.55 23.50 32.40
C LEU A 300 19.13 22.95 32.69
N GLY A 301 18.93 21.65 32.47
CA GLY A 301 17.69 20.94 32.81
C GLY A 301 17.72 20.37 34.22
N GLY A 302 16.54 20.24 34.84
CA GLY A 302 16.35 19.53 36.11
C GLY A 302 16.67 18.05 36.02
N ALA A 303 16.68 17.49 34.80
CA ALA A 303 17.20 16.17 34.45
C ALA A 303 18.38 16.30 33.49
N ALA A 304 19.34 15.37 33.57
CA ALA A 304 20.55 15.38 32.74
C ALA A 304 20.31 14.89 31.31
N THR A 305 19.22 14.15 31.07
CA THR A 305 18.89 13.57 29.77
C THR A 305 17.39 13.58 29.53
N VAL A 306 16.98 13.54 28.27
CA VAL A 306 15.60 13.32 27.84
C VAL A 306 15.52 12.13 26.86
N PRO A 307 14.54 11.23 26.97
CA PRO A 307 14.34 10.15 26.00
C PRO A 307 13.98 10.72 24.62
N LEU A 308 14.52 10.10 23.56
CA LEU A 308 14.19 10.38 22.17
C LEU A 308 13.29 9.27 21.63
N ILE A 309 12.10 9.63 21.14
CA ILE A 309 11.07 8.68 20.67
C ILE A 309 10.56 9.04 19.27
N LEU A 310 9.86 8.10 18.62
CA LEU A 310 9.01 8.40 17.45
C LEU A 310 7.55 8.55 17.87
N GLY A 311 6.80 9.38 17.15
CA GLY A 311 5.34 9.52 17.32
C GLY A 311 4.53 8.41 16.65
N GLU A 312 5.14 7.65 15.74
CA GLU A 312 4.49 6.58 14.97
C GLU A 312 5.42 5.36 14.84
N ASP A 313 4.83 4.19 14.56
CA ASP A 313 5.58 2.96 14.30
C ASP A 313 6.39 3.10 13.00
N LEU A 314 7.66 2.71 13.04
CA LEU A 314 8.50 2.62 11.84
C LEU A 314 8.75 1.17 11.48
N GLY A 315 8.01 0.67 10.48
CA GLY A 315 8.25 -0.63 9.86
C GLY A 315 8.65 -0.48 8.39
N LEU A 316 9.69 -1.21 7.95
CA LEU A 316 10.16 -1.18 6.56
C LEU A 316 10.17 -2.57 5.93
N THR A 317 9.72 -2.66 4.69
CA THR A 317 9.87 -3.85 3.87
C THR A 317 11.12 -3.73 3.01
N LEU A 318 12.12 -4.57 3.30
CA LEU A 318 13.45 -4.44 2.75
C LEU A 318 13.87 -5.71 2.01
N SER A 319 14.54 -5.53 0.88
CA SER A 319 15.34 -6.59 0.29
C SER A 319 16.58 -6.88 1.14
N ARG A 320 17.17 -8.07 0.98
CA ARG A 320 18.43 -8.43 1.68
C ARG A 320 19.54 -7.40 1.47
N ARG A 321 19.67 -6.88 0.25
CA ARG A 321 20.68 -5.85 -0.08
C ARG A 321 20.37 -4.53 0.61
N GLN A 322 19.11 -4.08 0.57
CA GLN A 322 18.69 -2.86 1.26
C GLN A 322 18.95 -2.98 2.76
N ARG A 323 18.57 -4.09 3.39
CA ARG A 323 18.81 -4.31 4.82
C ARG A 323 20.30 -4.28 5.20
N ALA A 324 21.16 -4.85 4.36
CA ALA A 324 22.61 -4.90 4.58
C ALA A 324 23.31 -3.54 4.39
N GLN A 325 22.71 -2.64 3.60
CA GLN A 325 23.26 -1.33 3.25
C GLN A 325 22.39 -0.18 3.78
N MET A 326 21.53 -0.48 4.76
CA MET A 326 20.68 0.51 5.41
C MET A 326 21.50 1.27 6.46
N GLU A 327 21.44 2.59 6.42
CA GLU A 327 21.99 3.44 7.46
C GLU A 327 20.85 4.20 8.15
N VAL A 328 20.91 4.25 9.48
CA VAL A 328 19.98 5.01 10.33
C VAL A 328 20.79 6.09 11.03
N THR A 329 20.45 7.34 10.77
CA THR A 329 21.13 8.51 11.36
C THR A 329 20.15 9.30 12.20
N LEU A 330 20.50 9.52 13.46
CA LEU A 330 19.75 10.36 14.38
C LEU A 330 20.46 11.72 14.49
N SER A 331 19.76 12.80 14.12
CA SER A 331 20.29 14.17 14.13
C SER A 331 19.51 15.05 15.10
N TYR A 332 20.19 15.60 16.12
CA TYR A 332 19.62 16.54 17.07
C TYR A 332 20.71 17.48 17.62
N LEU A 333 20.28 18.55 18.30
CA LEU A 333 21.19 19.45 18.98
C LEU A 333 21.69 18.80 20.29
N ASN A 334 22.99 18.60 20.44
CA ASN A 334 23.56 18.05 21.67
C ASN A 334 24.55 19.03 22.33
N PRO A 335 24.35 19.43 23.61
CA PRO A 335 23.20 19.12 24.47
C PRO A 335 21.95 19.95 24.12
N LEU A 336 20.76 19.43 24.42
CA LEU A 336 19.47 20.12 24.25
C LEU A 336 19.28 21.17 25.37
N PRO A 337 18.85 22.41 25.05
CA PRO A 337 18.62 23.43 26.06
C PRO A 337 17.26 23.25 26.76
N ALA A 338 17.23 23.31 28.10
CA ALA A 338 15.98 23.37 28.85
C ALA A 338 15.26 24.73 28.72
N PRO A 339 13.91 24.76 28.71
CA PRO A 339 13.00 23.68 29.04
C PRO A 339 12.61 22.86 27.81
N ILE A 340 12.26 21.59 28.02
CA ILE A 340 11.76 20.68 26.99
C ILE A 340 10.40 20.19 27.46
N ALA A 341 9.37 20.27 26.63
CA ALA A 341 8.08 19.65 26.89
C ALA A 341 8.02 18.25 26.26
N GLU A 342 7.26 17.35 26.86
CA GLU A 342 6.96 16.06 26.26
C GLU A 342 6.25 16.26 24.91
N GLY A 343 6.69 15.53 23.89
CA GLY A 343 6.20 15.67 22.52
C GLY A 343 6.87 16.76 21.69
N ASP A 344 7.79 17.57 22.25
CA ASP A 344 8.56 18.54 21.46
C ASP A 344 9.37 17.84 20.36
N VAL A 345 9.33 18.37 19.13
CA VAL A 345 10.21 17.92 18.05
C VAL A 345 11.62 18.42 18.32
N ILE A 346 12.52 17.51 18.68
CA ILE A 346 13.88 17.82 19.14
C ILE A 346 14.98 17.21 18.26
N GLY A 347 14.60 16.46 17.22
CA GLY A 347 15.53 15.92 16.25
C GLY A 347 14.84 15.34 15.02
N GLU A 348 15.63 14.67 14.19
CA GLU A 348 15.21 13.98 12.99
C GLU A 348 15.91 12.61 12.91
N LEU A 349 15.15 11.57 12.62
CA LEU A 349 15.64 10.24 12.27
C LEU A 349 15.63 10.11 10.75
N THR A 350 16.81 9.93 10.15
CA THR A 350 16.97 9.69 8.71
C THR A 350 17.35 8.24 8.45
N VAL A 351 16.61 7.55 7.59
CA VAL A 351 16.94 6.21 7.12
C VAL A 351 17.28 6.26 5.63
N THR A 352 18.48 5.78 5.27
CA THR A 352 18.95 5.72 3.88
C THR A 352 19.22 4.27 3.47
N MET A 353 18.98 3.94 2.19
CA MET A 353 19.24 2.62 1.62
C MET A 353 19.30 2.68 0.08
N PRO A 354 19.87 1.65 -0.59
CA PRO A 354 19.95 1.60 -2.05
C PRO A 354 18.60 1.63 -2.76
N ASP A 355 18.55 2.33 -3.90
CA ASP A 355 17.41 2.42 -4.83
C ASP A 355 16.09 2.86 -4.14
N ARG A 356 16.17 3.61 -3.05
CA ARG A 356 15.03 4.23 -2.36
C ARG A 356 15.39 5.65 -1.92
N THR A 357 14.40 6.54 -1.91
CA THR A 357 14.56 7.87 -1.31
C THR A 357 14.80 7.76 0.20
N ALA A 358 15.55 8.72 0.74
CA ALA A 358 15.76 8.79 2.19
C ALA A 358 14.42 9.05 2.89
N LEU A 359 14.18 8.32 3.97
CA LEU A 359 13.04 8.54 4.86
C LEU A 359 13.49 9.44 6.00
N SER A 360 12.73 10.49 6.29
CA SER A 360 12.96 11.40 7.40
C SER A 360 11.73 11.45 8.30
N LEU A 361 11.93 11.25 9.60
CA LEU A 361 10.87 11.25 10.61
C LEU A 361 11.24 12.19 11.77
N PRO A 362 10.28 12.96 12.31
CA PRO A 362 10.53 13.79 13.48
C PRO A 362 10.78 12.92 14.71
N VAL A 363 11.79 13.31 15.49
CA VAL A 363 12.10 12.68 16.78
C VAL A 363 11.58 13.59 17.88
N LEU A 364 10.79 13.00 18.77
CA LEU A 364 10.08 13.71 19.83
C LEU A 364 10.75 13.48 21.20
N ALA A 365 10.55 14.43 22.10
CA ALA A 365 10.87 14.27 23.52
C ALA A 365 9.91 13.27 24.16
N GLY A 366 10.42 12.16 24.69
CA GLY A 366 9.62 11.17 25.43
C GLY A 366 9.28 11.57 26.86
N GLY A 367 9.60 12.80 27.28
CA GLY A 367 9.27 13.36 28.58
C GLY A 367 9.68 14.82 28.70
N GLY A 368 9.15 15.51 29.71
CA GLY A 368 9.47 16.91 29.99
C GLY A 368 10.72 17.10 30.84
N VAL A 369 11.51 18.14 30.55
CA VAL A 369 12.64 18.58 31.38
C VAL A 369 12.53 20.08 31.65
N GLU A 370 12.19 20.45 32.90
CA GLU A 370 12.17 21.84 33.35
C GLU A 370 13.58 22.42 33.54
N LYS A 371 13.69 23.74 33.70
CA LYS A 371 14.98 24.41 33.99
C LYS A 371 15.45 24.14 35.42
N VAL A 372 16.75 24.06 35.63
CA VAL A 372 17.35 24.06 36.99
C VAL A 372 16.97 25.36 37.73
N SER A 373 16.55 25.24 39.01
CA SER A 373 16.21 26.37 39.88
C SER A 373 17.39 27.31 40.13
N GLY A 374 17.11 28.60 40.36
CA GLY A 374 18.06 29.73 40.23
C GLY A 374 19.45 29.63 40.90
N PHE A 375 19.61 28.83 41.96
CA PHE A 375 20.90 28.64 42.63
C PHE A 375 21.84 27.61 41.94
N GLY A 376 21.32 26.69 41.11
CA GLY A 376 22.12 25.70 40.39
C GLY A 376 22.74 26.20 39.07
N ARG A 377 22.22 27.31 38.53
CA ARG A 377 22.63 27.87 37.22
C ARG A 377 24.06 28.43 37.21
N ILE A 378 24.46 29.08 38.31
CA ILE A 378 25.79 29.70 38.42
C ILE A 378 26.86 28.62 38.54
N GLY A 379 26.58 27.54 39.27
CA GLY A 379 27.47 26.38 39.40
C GLY A 379 27.68 25.64 38.09
N ALA A 380 26.59 25.26 37.41
CA ALA A 380 26.67 24.51 36.14
C ALA A 380 27.33 25.31 35.00
N ALA A 381 27.13 26.63 34.94
CA ALA A 381 27.78 27.49 33.97
C ALA A 381 29.29 27.65 34.24
N LEU A 382 29.70 27.75 35.52
CA LEU A 382 31.12 27.77 35.90
C LEU A 382 31.80 26.43 35.62
N GLU A 383 31.13 25.32 35.90
CA GLU A 383 31.68 23.97 35.72
C GLU A 383 31.93 23.63 34.25
N TYR A 384 31.02 24.02 33.35
CA TYR A 384 31.22 23.89 31.90
C TYR A 384 32.37 24.75 31.38
N LEU A 385 32.51 25.99 31.88
CA LEU A 385 33.61 26.90 31.52
C LEU A 385 34.97 26.42 32.03
N LEU A 386 35.01 25.69 33.15
CA LEU A 386 36.25 25.20 33.76
C LEU A 386 36.67 23.80 33.27
N PHE A 387 35.72 22.92 32.92
CA PHE A 387 36.01 21.50 32.67
C PHE A 387 35.46 20.94 31.34
N GLY A 388 34.72 21.72 30.54
CA GLY A 388 33.99 21.19 29.38
C GLY A 388 32.90 20.20 29.79
N SER A 389 32.17 19.60 28.83
CA SER A 389 31.08 18.66 29.14
C SER A 389 31.60 17.34 29.73
N ALA A 390 31.91 17.33 31.03
CA ALA A 390 32.18 16.12 31.77
C ALA A 390 30.83 15.48 32.15
N GLY A 391 30.33 14.62 31.27
CA GLY A 391 29.20 13.74 31.57
C GLY A 391 29.54 12.86 32.77
N LYS A 392 28.80 13.02 33.87
CA LYS A 392 28.62 11.92 34.82
C LYS A 392 27.60 10.98 34.19
N GLY A 393 28.08 9.91 33.57
CA GLY A 393 27.23 8.78 33.22
C GLY A 393 26.51 8.25 34.49
N PRO A 394 25.29 7.74 34.36
CA PRO A 394 24.59 7.16 35.51
C PRO A 394 25.36 5.95 36.02
N GLN A 395 25.58 5.91 37.33
CA GLN A 395 25.90 4.66 38.01
C GLN A 395 24.61 3.83 38.10
N ASN A 396 24.69 2.63 37.53
CA ASN A 396 23.78 1.48 37.52
C ASN A 396 22.96 1.27 36.24
#